data_AF-A0AAQ3VB87-F1
#
_entry.id   AF-A0AAQ3VB87-F1
#
_cell.length_a   1.000
_cell.length_b   1.000
_cell.length_c   1.000
_cell.angle_alpha   90.00
_cell.angle_beta   90.00
_cell.angle_gamma   90.00
#
_symmetry.space_group_name_H-M   'P 1'
#
loop_
_entity.id
_entity.type
_entity.pdbx_description
1 polymer ?
#
loop_
_entity_poly.entity_id
_entity_poly.type
_entity_poly.pdbx_seq_one_letter_code
_entity_poly.pdbx_strand_id
1 'polypeptide(L)'
;MKTMLDQAFTRRLRFIVDFPFPGTEEREAMWRRMLRPDQSRDLDFARLARLSLTGGSIQNIAINSAFLAARAGGLVTMPIVLEAARGEFVKMEKPINPADFRWLESAGGTA
;
A
#
# COMPACT_ATOMS: atom_id res chain seq x y z
N MET A 1 3.03 23.16 -0.37
CA MET A 1 2.28 23.67 0.80
C MET A 1 3.06 24.67 1.64
N LYS A 2 4.33 24.43 2.03
CA LYS A 2 5.12 25.42 2.79
C LYS A 2 5.22 26.80 2.10
N THR A 3 5.14 26.84 0.78
CA THR A 3 5.13 28.06 -0.04
C THR A 3 3.77 28.76 -0.16
N MET A 4 2.68 28.14 0.31
CA MET A 4 1.32 28.74 0.29
C MET A 4 0.97 29.44 1.61
N LEU A 5 1.79 29.28 2.65
CA LEU A 5 1.65 29.95 3.94
C LEU A 5 2.61 31.14 3.99
N ASP A 6 2.09 32.31 4.36
CA ASP A 6 2.91 33.51 4.51
C ASP A 6 3.93 33.35 5.66
N GLN A 7 5.08 34.02 5.52
CA GLN A 7 6.13 33.94 6.51
C GLN A 7 5.72 34.50 7.88
N ALA A 8 4.89 35.55 7.94
CA ALA A 8 4.45 36.13 9.21
C ALA A 8 3.59 35.15 10.01
N PHE A 9 2.81 34.30 9.34
CA PHE A 9 2.03 33.23 9.96
C PHE A 9 2.94 32.09 10.44
N THR A 10 3.91 31.70 9.63
CA THR A 10 4.85 30.60 9.96
C THR A 10 5.64 30.90 11.25
N ARG A 11 6.00 32.17 11.50
CA ARG A 11 6.70 32.61 12.73
C ARG A 11 5.89 32.41 14.02
N ARG A 12 4.56 32.27 13.92
CA ARG A 12 3.66 32.07 15.09
C ARG A 12 3.28 30.61 15.32
N LEU A 13 3.63 29.70 14.42
CA LEU A 13 3.42 28.26 14.60
C LEU A 13 4.51 27.71 15.51
N ARG A 14 4.11 27.15 16.65
CA ARG A 14 5.04 26.60 17.65
C ARG A 14 5.71 25.31 17.16
N PHE A 15 5.00 24.53 16.34
CA PHE A 15 5.49 23.28 15.79
C PHE A 15 5.04 23.14 14.34
N ILE A 16 5.95 22.61 13.52
CA ILE A 16 5.65 22.14 12.17
C ILE A 16 6.10 20.68 12.14
N VAL A 17 5.15 19.76 12.01
CA VAL A 17 5.43 18.33 11.93
C VAL A 17 5.40 17.94 10.46
N ASP A 18 6.56 17.53 9.95
CA ASP A 18 6.68 17.04 8.58
C ASP A 18 6.31 15.56 8.52
N PHE A 19 5.37 15.23 7.62
CA PHE A 19 5.03 13.86 7.27
C PHE A 19 5.60 13.56 5.87
N PRO A 20 6.85 13.05 5.78
CA PRO A 20 7.45 12.75 4.49
C PRO A 20 6.75 11.58 3.81
N PHE A 21 7.01 11.41 2.52
CA PHE A 21 6.59 10.21 1.81
C PHE A 21 7.22 8.97 2.48
N PRO A 22 6.45 7.90 2.76
CA PRO A 22 6.98 6.77 3.51
C PRO A 22 8.07 6.05 2.73
N GLY A 23 9.12 5.62 3.41
CA GLY A 23 10.15 4.75 2.84
C GLY A 23 9.68 3.30 2.72
N THR A 24 10.59 2.41 2.33
CA THR A 24 10.26 0.99 2.12
C THR A 24 9.89 0.30 3.43
N GLU A 25 10.65 0.53 4.51
CA GLU A 25 10.37 -0.08 5.81
C GLU A 25 9.03 0.37 6.39
N GLU A 26 8.71 1.67 6.26
CA GLU A 26 7.43 2.20 6.71
C GLU A 26 6.26 1.64 5.90
N ARG A 27 6.42 1.50 4.57
CA ARG A 27 5.39 0.87 3.73
C ARG A 27 5.19 -0.60 4.09
N GLU A 28 6.26 -1.35 4.37
CA GLU A 28 6.14 -2.74 4.83
C GLU A 28 5.34 -2.83 6.14
N ALA A 29 5.66 -1.97 7.11
CA ALA A 29 4.94 -1.90 8.38
C ALA A 29 3.46 -1.53 8.17
N MET A 30 3.16 -0.60 7.27
CA MET A 30 1.77 -0.26 6.89
C MET A 30 1.03 -1.46 6.32
N TRP A 31 1.64 -2.20 5.38
CA TRP A 31 1.03 -3.39 4.79
C TRP A 31 0.71 -4.47 5.83
N ARG A 32 1.67 -4.78 6.72
CA ARG A 32 1.47 -5.75 7.81
C ARG A 32 0.36 -5.34 8.77
N ARG A 33 0.20 -4.04 9.01
CA ARG A 33 -0.85 -3.51 9.89
C ARG A 33 -2.24 -3.57 9.24
N MET A 34 -2.32 -3.47 7.93
CA MET A 34 -3.58 -3.45 7.19
C MET A 34 -4.07 -4.83 6.78
N LEU A 35 -3.17 -5.76 6.45
CA LEU A 35 -3.50 -7.12 6.04
C LEU A 35 -3.20 -8.08 7.19
N ARG A 36 -4.22 -8.32 8.02
CA ARG A 36 -4.07 -9.15 9.23
C ARG A 36 -3.95 -10.64 8.88
N PRO A 37 -3.17 -11.43 9.64
CA PRO A 37 -2.97 -12.86 9.37
C PRO A 37 -4.23 -13.73 9.39
N ASP A 38 -5.26 -13.33 10.14
CA ASP A 38 -6.55 -14.06 10.21
C ASP A 38 -7.43 -13.87 8.96
N GLN A 39 -7.12 -12.87 8.12
CA GLN A 39 -7.88 -12.51 6.93
C GLN A 39 -7.05 -12.57 5.64
N SER A 40 -5.80 -13.01 5.72
CA SER A 40 -4.89 -13.05 4.58
C SER A 40 -3.93 -14.23 4.63
N ARG A 41 -3.43 -14.66 3.46
CA ARG A 41 -2.43 -15.72 3.31
C ARG A 41 -1.46 -15.43 2.17
N ASP A 42 -0.31 -16.08 2.20
CA ASP A 42 0.68 -16.11 1.12
C ASP A 42 1.15 -14.72 0.68
N LEU A 43 1.28 -13.77 1.62
CA LEU A 43 1.66 -12.38 1.36
C LEU A 43 3.16 -12.13 1.43
N ASP A 44 3.72 -11.53 0.38
CA ASP A 44 5.08 -10.99 0.37
C ASP A 44 5.05 -9.48 0.62
N PHE A 45 5.12 -9.12 1.90
CA PHE A 45 5.10 -7.71 2.33
C PHE A 45 6.33 -6.92 1.86
N ALA A 46 7.50 -7.56 1.80
CA ALA A 46 8.73 -6.93 1.33
C ALA A 46 8.62 -6.54 -0.15
N ARG A 47 7.94 -7.37 -0.96
CA ARG A 47 7.62 -7.04 -2.35
C ARG A 47 6.60 -5.91 -2.44
N LEU A 48 5.51 -5.95 -1.67
CA LEU A 48 4.50 -4.89 -1.66
C LEU A 48 5.08 -3.53 -1.23
N ALA A 49 6.08 -3.54 -0.34
CA ALA A 49 6.78 -2.35 0.11
C ALA A 49 7.61 -1.65 -0.98
N ARG A 50 7.95 -2.34 -2.08
CA ARG A 50 8.66 -1.74 -3.22
C ARG A 50 7.76 -0.84 -4.06
N LEU A 51 6.44 -1.00 -3.98
CA LEU A 51 5.49 -0.13 -4.65
C LEU A 51 5.54 1.27 -4.03
N SER A 52 5.89 2.28 -4.83
CA SER A 52 5.98 3.67 -4.39
C SER A 52 4.58 4.26 -4.15
N LEU A 53 4.04 3.99 -2.97
CA LEU A 53 2.68 4.30 -2.55
C LEU A 53 2.63 5.17 -1.29
N THR A 54 1.61 6.01 -1.18
CA THR A 54 1.29 6.70 0.08
C THR A 54 0.60 5.73 1.04
N GLY A 55 0.55 6.08 2.34
CA GLY A 55 -0.24 5.31 3.31
C GLY A 55 -1.74 5.23 2.95
N GLY A 56 -2.30 6.30 2.38
CA GLY A 56 -3.69 6.30 1.90
C GLY A 56 -3.92 5.34 0.73
N SER A 57 -2.97 5.27 -0.21
CA SER A 57 -3.05 4.30 -1.32
C SER A 57 -2.95 2.86 -0.82
N ILE A 58 -2.07 2.57 0.15
CA ILE A 58 -1.97 1.24 0.76
C ILE A 58 -3.30 0.86 1.43
N GLN A 59 -3.94 1.82 2.13
CA GLN A 59 -5.26 1.62 2.73
C GLN A 59 -6.32 1.27 1.70
N ASN A 60 -6.40 2.04 0.62
CA ASN A 60 -7.36 1.82 -0.45
C ASN A 60 -7.19 0.43 -1.07
N ILE A 61 -5.94 0.01 -1.29
CA ILE A 61 -5.65 -1.31 -1.84
C ILE A 61 -6.08 -2.40 -0.87
N ALA A 62 -5.71 -2.31 0.42
CA ALA A 62 -6.08 -3.31 1.42
C ALA A 62 -7.61 -3.48 1.54
N ILE A 63 -8.36 -2.36 1.55
CA ILE A 63 -9.82 -2.36 1.58
C ILE A 63 -10.40 -3.02 0.31
N ASN A 64 -9.89 -2.65 -0.87
CA ASN A 64 -10.36 -3.23 -2.13
C ASN A 64 -10.03 -4.74 -2.21
N SER A 65 -8.84 -5.15 -1.74
CA SER A 65 -8.48 -6.57 -1.63
C SER A 65 -9.44 -7.34 -0.74
N ALA A 66 -9.86 -6.76 0.40
CA ALA A 66 -10.84 -7.38 1.27
C ALA A 66 -12.21 -7.56 0.58
N PHE A 67 -12.67 -6.55 -0.19
CA PHE A 67 -13.90 -6.68 -0.97
C PHE A 67 -13.81 -7.77 -2.06
N LEU A 68 -12.68 -7.83 -2.78
CA LEU A 68 -12.45 -8.85 -3.80
C LEU A 68 -12.42 -10.26 -3.18
N ALA A 69 -11.74 -10.43 -2.05
CA ALA A 69 -11.69 -11.69 -1.31
C ALA A 69 -13.06 -12.10 -0.78
N ALA A 70 -13.82 -11.16 -0.20
CA ALA A 70 -15.18 -11.40 0.30
C ALA A 70 -16.13 -11.84 -0.82
N ARG A 71 -16.04 -11.24 -2.01
CA ARG A 71 -16.82 -11.65 -3.19
C ARG A 71 -16.49 -13.09 -3.62
N ALA A 72 -15.25 -13.53 -3.44
CA ALA A 72 -14.81 -14.89 -3.72
C ALA A 72 -15.05 -15.87 -2.56
N GLY A 73 -15.59 -15.40 -1.42
CA GLY A 73 -15.79 -16.21 -0.21
C GLY A 73 -14.50 -16.67 0.46
N GLY A 74 -13.40 -15.94 0.28
CA GLY A 74 -12.05 -16.37 0.66
C GLY A 74 -11.24 -15.35 1.46
N LEU A 75 -9.97 -15.72 1.70
CA LEU A 75 -8.96 -14.85 2.33
C LEU A 75 -8.30 -13.96 1.28
N VAL A 76 -7.70 -12.85 1.73
CA VAL A 76 -6.86 -11.99 0.89
C VAL A 76 -5.56 -12.71 0.54
N THR A 77 -5.24 -12.80 -0.74
CA THR A 77 -4.01 -13.45 -1.26
C THR A 77 -3.19 -12.49 -2.10
N MET A 78 -1.92 -12.81 -2.39
CA MET A 78 -1.08 -11.96 -3.25
C MET A 78 -1.71 -11.62 -4.61
N PRO A 79 -2.31 -12.58 -5.35
CA PRO A 79 -3.02 -12.25 -6.60
C PRO A 79 -4.08 -11.15 -6.41
N ILE A 80 -4.90 -11.26 -5.36
CA ILE A 80 -5.96 -10.29 -5.05
C ILE A 80 -5.37 -8.92 -4.69
N VAL A 81 -4.27 -8.89 -3.92
CA VAL A 81 -3.60 -7.64 -3.56
C VAL A 81 -2.96 -6.98 -4.77
N LEU A 82 -2.32 -7.74 -5.65
CA LEU A 82 -1.70 -7.22 -6.86
C LEU A 82 -2.74 -6.73 -7.88
N GLU A 83 -3.90 -7.40 -7.97
CA GLU A 83 -5.04 -6.93 -8.77
C GLU A 83 -5.55 -5.58 -8.26
N ALA A 84 -5.81 -5.49 -6.95
CA ALA A 84 -6.26 -4.25 -6.32
C ALA A 84 -5.21 -3.12 -6.44
N ALA A 85 -3.92 -3.44 -6.28
CA ALA A 85 -2.82 -2.50 -6.45
C ALA A 85 -2.72 -1.97 -7.89
N ARG A 86 -2.88 -2.84 -8.89
CA ARG A 86 -2.92 -2.43 -10.30
C ARG A 86 -4.05 -1.43 -10.53
N GLY A 87 -5.24 -1.71 -10.02
CA GLY A 87 -6.38 -0.79 -10.11
C GLY A 87 -6.10 0.57 -9.47
N GLU A 88 -5.44 0.60 -8.32
CA GLU A 88 -5.05 1.85 -7.66
C GLU A 88 -3.99 2.63 -8.44
N PHE A 89 -3.00 1.95 -9.05
CA PHE A 89 -2.01 2.60 -9.92
C PHE A 89 -2.64 3.26 -11.14
N VAL A 90 -3.64 2.62 -11.75
CA VAL A 90 -4.40 3.22 -12.87
C VAL A 90 -5.12 4.49 -12.41
N LYS A 91 -5.79 4.49 -11.25
CA LYS A 91 -6.48 5.68 -10.73
C LYS A 91 -5.53 6.84 -10.42
N MET A 92 -4.31 6.54 -9.98
CA MET A 92 -3.28 7.53 -9.68
C MET A 92 -2.51 7.98 -10.93
N GLU A 93 -2.83 7.45 -12.12
CA GLU A 93 -2.10 7.69 -13.37
C GLU A 93 -0.60 7.39 -13.26
N LYS A 94 -0.24 6.41 -12.41
CA LYS A 94 1.15 5.97 -12.24
C LYS A 94 1.54 4.95 -13.31
N PRO A 95 2.78 4.99 -13.82
CA PRO A 95 3.26 3.98 -14.74
C PRO A 95 3.27 2.60 -14.07
N ILE A 96 2.82 1.59 -14.82
CA ILE A 96 2.74 0.20 -14.37
C ILE A 96 3.86 -0.57 -15.05
N ASN A 97 4.82 -1.06 -14.26
CA ASN A 97 5.75 -2.07 -14.73
C ASN A 97 5.11 -3.46 -14.58
N PRO A 98 4.83 -4.21 -15.67
CA PRO A 98 4.17 -5.51 -15.59
C PRO A 98 4.88 -6.53 -14.68
N ALA A 99 6.21 -6.41 -14.52
CA ALA A 99 6.98 -7.31 -13.65
C ALA A 99 6.58 -7.18 -12.18
N ASP A 100 6.25 -5.98 -11.72
CA ASP A 100 5.89 -5.71 -10.31
C ASP A 100 4.59 -6.44 -9.94
N PHE A 101 3.67 -6.59 -10.89
CA PHE A 101 2.34 -7.15 -10.70
C PHE A 101 2.21 -8.61 -11.14
N ARG A 102 3.28 -9.26 -11.59
CA ARG A 102 3.27 -10.68 -11.96
C ARG A 102 3.46 -11.55 -10.72
N TRP A 103 2.44 -12.32 -10.35
CA TRP A 103 2.59 -13.37 -9.34
C TRP A 103 3.00 -14.67 -10.03
N LEU A 104 4.26 -15.06 -9.88
CA LEU A 104 4.70 -16.42 -10.13
C LEU A 104 4.54 -17.12 -8.79
N GLU A 105 3.67 -18.13 -8.70
CA GLU A 105 3.51 -18.90 -7.47
C GLU A 105 4.89 -19.31 -6.96
N SER A 106 5.27 -18.80 -5.79
CA SER A 106 6.47 -19.26 -5.11
C SER A 106 6.28 -20.74 -4.85
N ALA A 107 7.12 -21.59 -5.41
CA ALA A 107 7.27 -22.95 -4.92
C ALA A 107 7.72 -22.87 -3.45
N GLY A 108 6.78 -22.97 -2.50
CA GLY A 108 7.07 -22.98 -1.07
C GLY A 108 6.10 -22.15 -0.24
N GLY A 109 5.11 -22.83 0.35
CA GLY A 109 4.19 -22.25 1.33
C GLY A 109 3.17 -23.24 1.91
N THR A 110 3.38 -24.56 1.81
CA THR A 110 2.69 -25.51 2.68
C THR A 110 3.44 -25.60 4.01
N ALA A 111 2.82 -25.11 5.07
CA ALA A 111 2.92 -25.65 6.42
C ALA A 111 1.58 -25.45 7.12
#